data_AF-A0A455UHL3-F1
#
_entry.id   AF-A0A455UHL3-F1
#
_cell.length_a   1.000
_cell.length_b   1.000
_cell.length_c   1.000
_cell.angle_alpha   90.00
_cell.angle_beta   90.00
_cell.angle_gamma   90.00
#
_symmetry.space_group_name_H-M   'P 1'
#
loop_
_entity.id
_entity.type
_entity.pdbx_description
1 polymer ?
#
loop_
_entity_poly.entity_id
_entity_poly.type
_entity_poly.pdbx_seq_one_letter_code
_entity_poly.pdbx_strand_id
1 'polypeptide(L)' 'MNPPYSKGRALHHLEAAASCLAPGGRLVAILPGSMRGKDLLPGWEVEWTASYQGEFAGTGVNVTILVADKPAQ' A
#
# COMPACT_ATOMS: atom_id res chain seq x y z
N MET A 1 -6.45 3.16 -2.97
CA MET A 1 -5.67 4.06 -3.84
C MET A 1 -4.68 3.26 -4.70
N ASN A 2 -4.26 3.80 -5.84
CA ASN A 2 -3.23 3.22 -6.70
C ASN A 2 -2.14 4.27 -7.00
N PRO A 3 -1.15 4.47 -6.09
CA PRO A 3 -0.15 5.52 -6.24
C PRO A 3 0.85 5.23 -7.36
N PRO A 4 1.56 6.24 -7.88
CA PRO A 4 2.61 6.03 -8.87
C PRO A 4 3.81 5.24 -8.29
N TYR A 5 4.29 4.23 -9.02
CA TYR A 5 5.29 3.26 -8.51
C TYR A 5 6.75 3.72 -8.58
N SER A 6 7.09 4.62 -9.52
CA SER A 6 8.47 5.06 -9.77
C SER A 6 9.01 6.01 -8.69
N LYS A 7 10.33 6.02 -8.49
CA LYS A 7 11.06 7.01 -7.67
C LYS A 7 10.63 7.07 -6.19
N GLY A 8 10.28 5.93 -5.61
CA GLY A 8 9.86 5.85 -4.20
C GLY A 8 8.51 6.49 -3.88
N ARG A 9 7.79 7.04 -4.89
CA ARG A 9 6.54 7.79 -4.66
C ARG A 9 5.44 6.95 -4.04
N ALA A 10 5.40 5.65 -4.30
CA ALA A 10 4.43 4.75 -3.68
C ALA A 10 4.44 4.85 -2.15
N LEU A 11 5.63 4.93 -1.53
CA LEU A 11 5.77 5.08 -0.08
C LEU A 11 5.30 6.46 0.39
N HIS A 12 5.76 7.54 -0.24
CA HIS A 12 5.36 8.90 0.14
C HIS A 12 3.84 9.11 0.06
N HIS A 13 3.19 8.56 -0.96
CA HIS A 13 1.74 8.63 -1.08
C HIS A 13 1.02 7.76 -0.04
N LEU A 14 1.60 6.62 0.35
CA LEU A 14 1.07 5.76 1.41
C LEU A 14 1.09 6.47 2.77
N GLU A 15 2.23 7.05 3.12
CA GLU A 15 2.40 7.81 4.37
C GLU A 15 1.48 9.03 4.41
N ALA A 16 1.41 9.80 3.30
CA ALA A 16 0.51 10.93 3.20
C ALA A 16 -0.96 10.52 3.36
N ALA A 17 -1.41 9.47 2.68
CA ALA A 17 -2.77 8.97 2.80
C ALA A 17 -3.09 8.47 4.22
N ALA A 18 -2.15 7.78 4.87
CA ALA A 18 -2.29 7.32 6.25
C ALA A 18 -2.43 8.47 7.26
N SER A 19 -1.75 9.60 7.01
CA SER A 19 -1.86 10.80 7.84
C SER A 19 -3.24 11.45 7.80
N CYS A 20 -3.98 11.27 6.69
CA CYS A 20 -5.30 11.85 6.48
C CYS A 20 -6.44 11.01 7.08
N LEU A 21 -6.17 9.78 7.52
CA LEU A 21 -7.20 8.90 8.06
C LEU A 21 -7.46 9.18 9.55
N ALA A 22 -8.74 9.22 9.91
CA ALA A 22 -9.17 9.23 11.31
C ALA A 22 -8.79 7.91 12.02
N PRO A 23 -8.65 7.90 13.36
CA PRO A 23 -8.53 6.65 14.13
C PRO A 23 -9.64 5.65 13.75
N GLY A 24 -9.30 4.36 13.68
CA GLY A 24 -10.21 3.32 13.18
C GLY A 24 -10.45 3.32 11.66
N GLY A 25 -9.80 4.21 10.91
CA GLY A 25 -9.91 4.28 9.45
C GLY A 25 -9.13 3.18 8.73
N ARG A 26 -9.59 2.82 7.52
CA ARG A 26 -8.97 1.81 6.65
C ARG A 26 -8.31 2.42 5.43
N LEU A 27 -7.09 1.99 5.13
CA LEU A 27 -6.37 2.30 3.90
C LEU A 27 -6.19 1.03 3.06
N VAL A 28 -6.61 1.08 1.79
CA VAL A 28 -6.34 0.00 0.83
C VAL A 28 -5.50 0.57 -0.31
N ALA A 29 -4.36 -0.04 -0.63
CA ALA A 29 -3.44 0.46 -1.64
C ALA A 29 -2.89 -0.66 -2.55
N ILE A 30 -2.86 -0.41 -3.86
CA ILE A 30 -2.13 -1.26 -4.82
C ILE A 30 -0.68 -0.78 -4.85
N LEU A 31 0.27 -1.64 -4.48
CA LEU A 31 1.68 -1.30 -4.35
C LEU A 31 2.54 -2.25 -5.21
N PRO A 32 3.77 -1.86 -5.58
CA PRO A 32 4.73 -2.77 -6.20
C PRO A 32 4.97 -4.01 -5.34
N GLY A 33 5.03 -5.19 -5.96
CA GLY A 33 5.23 -6.46 -5.27
C GLY A 33 6.53 -6.52 -4.45
N SER A 34 7.54 -5.70 -4.79
CA SER A 34 8.78 -5.53 -4.03
C SER A 34 8.61 -4.84 -2.67
N MET A 35 7.43 -4.30 -2.38
CA MET A 35 7.07 -3.71 -1.08
C MET A 35 6.33 -4.68 -0.16
N ARG A 36 5.87 -5.83 -0.68
CA ARG A 36 5.11 -6.82 0.07
C ARG A 36 5.88 -7.31 1.30
N GLY A 37 5.20 -7.37 2.45
CA GLY A 37 5.76 -7.89 3.70
C GLY A 37 6.70 -6.93 4.44
N LYS A 38 6.90 -5.71 3.94
CA LYS A 38 7.63 -4.67 4.68
C LYS A 38 6.71 -4.00 5.70
N ASP A 39 7.28 -3.60 6.83
CA ASP A 39 6.58 -2.73 7.78
C ASP A 39 6.63 -1.28 7.28
N LEU A 40 5.56 -0.85 6.61
CA LEU A 40 5.46 0.47 5.98
C LEU A 40 4.61 1.45 6.78
N LEU A 41 3.81 0.94 7.73
CA LEU A 41 2.91 1.72 8.56
C LEU A 41 3.01 1.19 10.00
N PRO A 42 4.10 1.50 10.73
CA PRO A 42 4.32 0.97 12.07
C PRO A 42 3.15 1.26 13.00
N GLY A 43 2.70 0.23 13.72
CA GLY A 43 1.57 0.32 14.65
C GLY A 43 0.19 0.20 14.02
N TRP A 44 0.09 0.00 12.71
CA TRP A 44 -1.17 -0.35 12.03
C TRP A 44 -1.29 -1.87 11.89
N GLU A 45 -2.52 -2.38 11.84
CA GLU A 45 -2.75 -3.76 11.44
C GLU A 45 -2.68 -3.83 9.91
N VAL A 46 -1.73 -4.62 9.38
CA VAL A 46 -1.45 -4.65 7.94
C VAL A 46 -1.54 -6.07 7.40
N GLU A 47 -2.34 -6.23 6.36
CA GLU A 47 -2.46 -7.46 5.59
C GLU A 47 -2.05 -7.23 4.13
N TRP A 48 -1.49 -8.28 3.53
CA TRP A 48 -1.04 -8.28 2.15
C TRP A 48 -1.68 -9.43 1.38
N THR A 49 -2.20 -9.15 0.20
CA THR A 49 -2.60 -10.20 -0.74
C THR A 49 -1.36 -10.90 -1.33
N ALA A 50 -1.61 -11.93 -2.16
CA ALA A 50 -0.58 -12.43 -3.07
C ALA A 50 -0.07 -11.33 -4.02
N SER A 51 1.06 -11.59 -4.68
CA SER A 51 1.55 -10.75 -5.77
C SER A 51 0.88 -11.19 -7.08
N TYR A 52 0.44 -10.22 -7.86
CA TYR A 52 -0.16 -10.40 -9.17
C TYR A 52 0.79 -9.86 -10.26
N GLN A 53 0.79 -10.49 -11.43
CA GLN A 53 1.74 -10.19 -12.50
C GLN A 53 0.99 -9.81 -13.78
N GLY A 54 1.41 -8.73 -14.44
CA GLY A 54 0.83 -8.32 -15.72
C GLY A 54 -0.59 -7.75 -15.64
N GLU A 55 -1.09 -7.42 -14.44
CA GLU A 55 -2.43 -6.87 -14.23
C GLU A 55 -2.63 -5.47 -14.86
N PHE A 56 -1.53 -4.76 -15.14
CA PHE A 56 -1.57 -3.44 -15.77
C PHE A 56 -0.86 -3.49 -17.12
N ALA A 57 -1.66 -3.41 -18.19
CA ALA A 57 -1.18 -3.42 -19.57
C ALA A 57 -0.09 -2.38 -19.83
N GLY A 58 0.92 -2.73 -20.62
CA GLY A 58 2.04 -1.86 -20.94
C GLY A 58 3.05 -1.68 -19.80
N THR A 59 2.90 -2.41 -18.69
CA THR A 59 3.87 -2.41 -17.58
C THR A 59 4.29 -3.83 -17.23
N GLY A 60 5.59 -4.05 -16.98
CA GLY A 60 6.12 -5.33 -16.48
C GLY A 60 6.12 -5.43 -14.95
N VAL A 61 5.31 -4.61 -14.26
CA VAL A 61 5.37 -4.46 -12.81
C VAL A 61 4.46 -5.46 -12.14
N ASN A 62 5.03 -6.27 -11.25
CA ASN A 62 4.25 -7.09 -10.33
C ASN A 62 3.69 -6.21 -9.21
N VAL A 63 2.45 -6.44 -8.83
CA VAL A 63 1.74 -5.65 -7.83
C VAL A 63 1.19 -6.52 -6.70
N THR A 64 0.88 -5.90 -5.57
CA THR A 64 0.18 -6.53 -4.43
C THR A 64 -0.79 -5.51 -3.86
N ILE A 65 -1.79 -5.98 -3.12
CA ILE A 65 -2.73 -5.11 -2.42
C ILE A 65 -2.40 -5.14 -0.94
N LEU A 66 -2.15 -3.96 -0.38
CA LEU A 66 -2.05 -3.72 1.06
C LEU A 66 -3.43 -3.29 1.57
N VAL A 67 -3.89 -3.92 2.64
CA VAL A 67 -5.01 -3.48 3.47
C VAL A 67 -4.43 -3.13 4.84
N ALA A 68 -4.61 -1.89 5.28
CA ALA A 68 -4.08 -1.41 6.56
C ALA A 68 -5.18 -0.72 7.36
N ASP A 69 -5.32 -1.12 8.61
CA ASP A 69 -6.27 -0.58 9.56
C ASP A 69 -5.55 0.26 10.62
N LYS A 70 -5.99 1.51 10.77
CA LYS A 70 -5.48 2.43 11.79
C LYS A 70 -6.10 2.04 13.13
N PRO A 71 -5.32 1.93 14.22
CA PRO A 71 -5.87 1.67 15.54
C PRO A 71 -6.99 2.65 15.90
N ALA A 72 -8.07 2.13 16.48
CA ALA A 72 -9.02 2.96 17.22
C ALA A 72 -8.33 3.47 18.50
N GLN A 73 -8.63 4.71 18.91
CA GLN A 73 -8.19 5.23 20.21
C GLN A 73 -8.85 4.48 21.36
#